data_AF-A0AAV3XBN5-F1
#
_entry.id   AF-A0AAV3XBN5-F1
#
_cell.length_a   1.000
_cell.length_b   1.000
_cell.length_c   1.000
_cell.angle_alpha   90.00
_cell.angle_beta   90.00
_cell.angle_gamma   90.00
#
_symmetry.space_group_name_H-M   'P 1'
#
loop_
_entity.id
_entity.type
_entity.pdbx_description
1 polymer ?
#
loop_
_entity_poly.entity_id
_entity_poly.type
_entity_poly.pdbx_seq_one_letter_code
_entity_poly.pdbx_strand_id
1 'polypeptide(L)'
;MHNSLKLFPGASPRLSIILVTALGLSTGGNLAFAATPDTAPPELKNALSQIDAAANRRDVQGVMQLYSPNFSNSDGLNRQNMEKALAQLWQRYPQLQYRTSLESWERDRSGAILALTVTQITGSQAIDGRDWTFNSTIRSRQRLENQKIVQQEILAERTQLTSGEKPPNVEIKLPETVRAGQDFTFDAVVREPLGDDVLVGAALQESISAQGYLNPTQVQLEPLAAGGIFKQGRAPNNAGKYWISAVLVRADGMTIVTQRLQVEGTARPTRQQNRRSNPRTNPSRPQNRPSGGAS
;
A
#
# COMPACT_ATOMS: atom_id res chain seq x y z
N MET A 1 25.22 14.33 -3.17
CA MET A 1 24.56 14.50 -1.86
C MET A 1 23.36 13.57 -1.81
N HIS A 2 23.41 12.50 -1.02
CA HIS A 2 22.31 11.54 -0.91
C HIS A 2 21.24 12.11 0.04
N ASN A 3 20.17 12.68 -0.52
CA ASN A 3 19.01 13.10 0.28
C ASN A 3 18.23 11.87 0.74
N SER A 4 18.67 11.26 1.84
CA SER A 4 17.93 10.22 2.57
C SER A 4 16.64 10.80 3.12
N LEU A 5 15.51 10.29 2.65
CA LEU A 5 14.20 10.60 3.19
C LEU A 5 14.05 9.84 4.52
N LYS A 6 13.89 10.55 5.65
CA LYS A 6 13.62 9.91 6.95
C LYS A 6 12.15 9.49 6.98
N LEU A 7 11.90 8.23 6.66
CA LEU A 7 10.55 7.72 6.38
C LEU A 7 9.74 7.28 7.60
N PHE A 8 10.29 7.20 8.81
CA PHE A 8 9.53 6.70 9.98
C PHE A 8 10.05 7.23 11.33
N PRO A 9 9.20 7.81 12.19
CA PRO A 9 9.44 7.87 13.63
C PRO A 9 9.03 6.54 14.29
N GLY A 10 9.93 5.98 15.10
CA GLY A 10 9.75 4.70 15.77
C GLY A 10 9.00 4.81 17.10
N ALA A 11 8.04 3.92 17.31
CA ALA A 11 7.51 3.60 18.63
C ALA A 11 7.68 2.09 18.88
N SER A 12 8.09 1.73 20.09
CA SER A 12 8.35 0.37 20.60
C SER A 12 7.84 0.31 22.06
N PRO A 13 7.81 -0.87 22.71
CA PRO A 13 7.18 -2.13 22.33
C PRO A 13 6.29 -2.68 23.48
N ARG A 14 5.61 -3.82 23.29
CA ARG A 14 5.56 -5.00 24.20
C ARG A 14 4.40 -5.94 23.87
N LEU A 15 4.71 -7.18 23.48
CA LEU A 15 4.39 -8.41 24.23
C LEU A 15 4.78 -9.63 23.39
N SER A 16 5.63 -10.47 23.98
CA SER A 16 6.04 -11.76 23.47
C SER A 16 5.08 -12.84 23.96
N ILE A 17 4.68 -13.76 23.07
CA ILE A 17 4.20 -15.09 23.46
C ILE A 17 4.92 -16.14 22.60
N ILE A 18 5.35 -17.20 23.26
CA ILE A 18 6.16 -18.32 22.81
C ILE A 18 5.28 -19.58 22.72
N LEU A 19 5.51 -20.42 21.67
CA LEU A 19 5.22 -21.87 21.52
C LEU A 19 3.72 -22.31 21.47
N VAL A 20 3.28 -23.36 20.79
CA VAL A 20 3.87 -24.69 20.49
C VAL A 20 3.38 -25.20 19.13
N THR A 21 4.28 -25.79 18.34
CA THR A 21 3.96 -26.52 17.11
C THR A 21 3.62 -27.97 17.43
N ALA A 22 2.40 -28.41 17.12
CA ALA A 22 2.05 -29.82 17.03
C ALA A 22 1.94 -30.19 15.54
N LEU A 23 2.83 -31.08 15.07
CA LEU A 23 2.69 -31.74 13.79
C LEU A 23 1.59 -32.80 13.90
N GLY A 24 0.46 -32.56 13.24
CA GLY A 24 -0.51 -33.58 12.87
C GLY A 24 -0.49 -33.76 11.36
N LEU A 25 -0.07 -34.94 10.89
CA LEU A 25 -0.30 -35.39 9.53
C LEU A 25 -1.81 -35.67 9.37
N SER A 26 -2.50 -34.90 8.54
CA SER A 26 -3.82 -35.26 8.03
C SER A 26 -3.78 -35.41 6.51
N THR A 27 -4.24 -36.58 6.10
CA THR A 27 -4.41 -37.07 4.74
C THR A 27 -5.57 -36.38 4.02
N GLY A 28 -5.40 -36.08 2.74
CA GLY A 28 -6.48 -36.02 1.75
C GLY A 28 -7.50 -34.89 1.90
N GLY A 29 -7.08 -33.64 1.65
CA GLY A 29 -8.01 -32.58 1.27
C GLY A 29 -7.93 -32.37 -0.23
N ASN A 30 -9.07 -32.38 -0.93
CA ASN A 30 -9.15 -31.78 -2.27
C ASN A 30 -8.49 -30.41 -2.18
N LEU A 31 -7.36 -30.23 -2.88
CA LEU A 31 -6.81 -28.91 -3.11
C LEU A 31 -7.88 -28.21 -3.96
N ALA A 32 -8.77 -27.47 -3.30
CA ALA A 32 -9.72 -26.62 -3.97
C ALA A 32 -8.89 -25.54 -4.67
N PHE A 33 -8.58 -25.78 -5.94
CA PHE A 33 -8.00 -24.77 -6.80
C PHE A 33 -9.10 -23.74 -7.08
N ALA A 34 -8.76 -22.46 -6.97
CA ALA A 34 -9.68 -21.39 -7.32
C ALA A 34 -10.17 -21.60 -8.76
N ALA A 35 -11.48 -21.58 -8.94
CA ALA A 35 -12.14 -21.82 -10.22
C ALA A 35 -12.04 -20.59 -11.13
N THR A 36 -12.10 -20.83 -12.44
CA THR A 36 -11.97 -19.80 -13.46
C THR A 36 -13.26 -18.96 -13.58
N PRO A 37 -13.17 -17.73 -14.10
CA PRO A 37 -14.33 -16.83 -14.23
C PRO A 37 -15.51 -17.39 -15.04
N ASP A 38 -15.24 -18.25 -16.03
CA ASP A 38 -16.28 -18.81 -16.90
C ASP A 38 -17.28 -19.67 -16.13
N THR A 39 -16.76 -20.42 -15.15
CA THR A 39 -17.54 -21.31 -14.27
C THR A 39 -18.24 -20.58 -13.12
N ALA A 40 -18.04 -19.26 -13.01
CA ALA A 40 -18.58 -18.49 -11.90
C ALA A 40 -20.12 -18.57 -11.83
N PRO A 41 -20.70 -18.70 -10.63
CA PRO A 41 -22.14 -18.78 -10.47
C PRO A 41 -22.83 -17.51 -11.00
N PRO A 42 -24.03 -17.63 -11.60
CA PRO A 42 -24.76 -16.47 -12.12
C PRO A 42 -24.96 -15.37 -11.08
N GLU A 43 -25.18 -15.73 -9.82
CA GLU A 43 -25.34 -14.79 -8.71
C GLU A 43 -24.10 -13.90 -8.49
N LEU A 44 -22.89 -14.44 -8.67
CA LEU A 44 -21.65 -13.66 -8.55
C LEU A 44 -21.51 -12.69 -9.73
N LYS A 45 -21.72 -13.18 -10.96
CA LYS A 45 -21.63 -12.36 -12.18
C LYS A 45 -22.64 -11.21 -12.12
N ASN A 46 -23.86 -11.49 -11.66
CA ASN A 46 -24.92 -10.49 -11.48
C ASN A 46 -24.56 -9.47 -10.41
N ALA A 47 -24.03 -9.90 -9.25
CA ALA A 47 -23.62 -8.98 -8.19
C ALA A 47 -22.54 -8.00 -8.67
N LEU A 48 -21.49 -8.50 -9.35
CA LEU A 48 -20.43 -7.64 -9.89
C LEU A 48 -20.96 -6.64 -10.94
N SER A 49 -21.83 -7.10 -11.85
CA SER A 49 -22.45 -6.24 -12.85
C SER A 49 -23.35 -5.16 -12.21
N GLN A 50 -24.10 -5.49 -11.15
CA GLN A 50 -24.92 -4.52 -10.43
C GLN A 50 -24.08 -3.48 -9.69
N ILE A 51 -22.94 -3.87 -9.11
CA ILE A 51 -22.00 -2.95 -8.46
C ILE A 51 -21.49 -1.94 -9.49
N ASP A 52 -20.98 -2.42 -10.63
CA ASP A 52 -20.48 -1.54 -11.69
C ASP A 52 -21.59 -0.64 -12.22
N ALA A 53 -22.79 -1.16 -12.46
CA ALA A 53 -23.90 -0.38 -12.99
C ALA A 53 -24.33 0.73 -12.02
N ALA A 54 -24.41 0.44 -10.71
CA ALA A 54 -24.72 1.45 -9.69
C ALA A 54 -23.58 2.48 -9.56
N ALA A 55 -22.32 2.05 -9.58
CA ALA A 55 -21.16 2.93 -9.51
C ALA A 55 -21.06 3.88 -10.73
N ASN A 56 -21.30 3.36 -11.94
CA ASN A 56 -21.32 4.16 -13.17
C ASN A 56 -22.49 5.16 -13.21
N ARG A 57 -23.61 4.87 -12.54
CA ARG A 57 -24.71 5.82 -12.34
C ARG A 57 -24.48 6.79 -11.17
N ARG A 58 -23.39 6.63 -10.42
CA ARG A 58 -23.10 7.36 -9.18
C ARG A 58 -24.22 7.25 -8.15
N ASP A 59 -24.87 6.09 -8.15
CA ASP A 59 -25.95 5.75 -7.23
C ASP A 59 -25.35 5.15 -5.95
N VAL A 60 -25.03 6.02 -5.00
CA VAL A 60 -24.35 5.62 -3.75
C VAL A 60 -25.22 4.62 -3.01
N GLN A 61 -26.52 4.88 -2.90
CA GLN A 61 -27.45 4.00 -2.21
C GLN A 61 -27.55 2.64 -2.91
N GLY A 62 -27.62 2.62 -4.24
CA GLY A 62 -27.59 1.39 -5.04
C GLY A 62 -26.32 0.56 -4.82
N VAL A 63 -25.14 1.19 -4.77
CA VAL A 63 -23.90 0.48 -4.43
C VAL A 63 -23.98 -0.06 -3.01
N MET A 64 -24.38 0.77 -2.04
CA MET A 64 -24.39 0.37 -0.63
C MET A 64 -25.44 -0.70 -0.30
N GLN A 65 -26.45 -0.95 -1.15
CA GLN A 65 -27.37 -2.09 -1.01
C GLN A 65 -26.69 -3.45 -1.25
N LEU A 66 -25.61 -3.46 -2.04
CA LEU A 66 -24.82 -4.64 -2.38
C LEU A 66 -23.74 -4.95 -1.32
N TYR A 67 -23.63 -4.09 -0.30
CA TYR A 67 -22.74 -4.28 0.85
C TYR A 67 -23.56 -4.69 2.07
N SER A 68 -23.06 -5.68 2.81
CA SER A 68 -23.69 -6.13 4.05
C SER A 68 -23.67 -5.02 5.12
N PRO A 69 -24.69 -4.92 6.00
CA PRO A 69 -24.67 -4.02 7.15
C PRO A 69 -23.41 -4.18 8.02
N ASN A 70 -22.87 -5.41 8.09
CA ASN A 70 -21.66 -5.73 8.87
C ASN A 70 -20.39 -5.76 8.00
N PHE A 71 -20.40 -5.06 6.85
CA PHE A 71 -19.26 -5.01 5.95
C PHE A 71 -17.99 -4.52 6.64
N SER A 72 -16.88 -5.20 6.34
CA SER A 72 -15.54 -4.81 6.76
C SER A 72 -14.56 -4.82 5.59
N ASN A 73 -13.57 -3.94 5.66
CA ASN A 73 -12.49 -3.87 4.70
C ASN A 73 -11.13 -3.95 5.40
N SER A 74 -10.14 -4.51 4.71
CA SER A 74 -8.78 -4.69 5.22
C SER A 74 -8.04 -3.39 5.57
N ASP A 75 -8.57 -2.24 5.17
CA ASP A 75 -7.97 -0.91 5.36
C ASP A 75 -8.73 -0.11 6.44
N GLY A 76 -9.65 -0.78 7.14
CA GLY A 76 -10.45 -0.22 8.23
C GLY A 76 -11.76 0.44 7.78
N LEU A 77 -12.09 0.38 6.48
CA LEU A 77 -13.38 0.83 6.01
C LEU A 77 -14.51 -0.10 6.50
N ASN A 78 -15.58 0.50 6.98
CA ASN A 78 -16.86 -0.13 7.27
C ASN A 78 -17.91 0.39 6.28
N ARG A 79 -19.15 -0.09 6.38
CA ARG A 79 -20.20 0.33 5.43
C ARG A 79 -20.40 1.85 5.39
N GLN A 80 -20.41 2.50 6.56
CA GLN A 80 -20.70 3.94 6.66
C GLN A 80 -19.58 4.82 6.10
N ASN A 81 -18.31 4.52 6.40
CA ASN A 81 -17.21 5.32 5.87
C ASN A 81 -16.90 4.99 4.39
N MET A 82 -17.22 3.79 3.91
CA MET A 82 -17.22 3.47 2.48
C MET A 82 -18.23 4.32 1.72
N GLU A 83 -19.46 4.44 2.23
CA GLU A 83 -20.50 5.30 1.65
C GLU A 83 -20.04 6.75 1.54
N LYS A 84 -19.44 7.28 2.61
CA LYS A 84 -18.88 8.64 2.64
C LYS A 84 -17.73 8.82 1.64
N ALA A 85 -16.79 7.86 1.60
CA ALA A 85 -15.64 7.91 0.70
C ALA A 85 -16.08 7.88 -0.77
N LEU A 86 -17.05 7.03 -1.13
CA LEU A 86 -17.62 6.98 -2.48
C LEU A 86 -18.32 8.29 -2.86
N ALA A 87 -19.15 8.83 -1.95
CA ALA A 87 -19.83 10.10 -2.19
C ALA A 87 -18.83 11.25 -2.43
N GLN A 88 -17.78 11.35 -1.60
CA GLN A 88 -16.73 12.36 -1.77
C GLN A 88 -15.94 12.16 -3.07
N LEU A 89 -15.61 10.91 -3.41
CA LEU A 89 -14.91 10.58 -4.65
C LEU A 89 -15.71 11.04 -5.87
N TRP A 90 -17.01 10.75 -5.92
CA TRP A 90 -17.87 11.13 -7.05
C TRP A 90 -18.23 12.62 -7.06
N GLN A 91 -18.23 13.29 -5.91
CA GLN A 91 -18.34 14.75 -5.88
C GLN A 91 -17.10 15.39 -6.51
N ARG A 92 -15.91 14.86 -6.21
CA ARG A 92 -14.64 15.38 -6.75
C ARG A 92 -14.40 14.97 -8.21
N TYR A 93 -14.84 13.78 -8.58
CA TYR A 93 -14.69 13.23 -9.92
C TYR A 93 -16.04 12.67 -10.44
N PRO A 94 -16.99 13.53 -10.83
CA PRO A 94 -18.32 13.12 -11.30
C PRO A 94 -18.33 12.27 -12.58
N GLN A 95 -17.25 12.23 -13.36
CA GLN A 95 -17.20 11.53 -14.64
C GLN A 95 -16.45 10.18 -14.60
N LEU A 96 -16.29 9.58 -13.42
CA LEU A 96 -15.66 8.25 -13.28
C LEU A 96 -16.52 7.12 -13.87
N GLN A 97 -15.86 6.18 -14.51
CA GLN A 97 -16.39 4.94 -15.06
C GLN A 97 -15.71 3.75 -14.37
N TYR A 98 -16.47 2.69 -14.14
CA TYR A 98 -16.07 1.50 -13.39
C TYR A 98 -16.26 0.26 -14.25
N ARG A 99 -15.26 -0.62 -14.23
CA ARG A 99 -15.34 -1.95 -14.82
C ARG A 99 -14.64 -2.95 -13.93
N THR A 100 -15.37 -3.96 -13.48
CA THR A 100 -14.87 -5.03 -12.63
C THR A 100 -14.81 -6.33 -13.41
N SER A 101 -13.65 -6.97 -13.38
CA SER A 101 -13.42 -8.29 -13.95
C SER A 101 -13.13 -9.29 -12.83
N LEU A 102 -13.66 -10.51 -12.97
CA LEU A 102 -13.36 -11.62 -12.08
C LEU A 102 -12.06 -12.30 -12.54
N GLU A 103 -11.08 -12.48 -11.66
CA GLU A 103 -9.86 -13.26 -11.92
C GLU A 103 -10.08 -14.73 -11.57
N SER A 104 -10.65 -14.98 -10.39
CA SER A 104 -10.93 -16.33 -9.90
C SER A 104 -12.00 -16.31 -8.83
N TRP A 105 -12.61 -17.46 -8.55
CA TRP A 105 -13.57 -17.59 -7.45
C TRP A 105 -13.52 -18.98 -6.81
N GLU A 106 -13.99 -19.08 -5.58
CA GLU A 106 -14.19 -20.37 -4.90
C GLU A 106 -15.35 -20.25 -3.90
N ARG A 107 -15.79 -21.39 -3.36
CA ARG A 107 -16.66 -21.41 -2.18
C ARG A 107 -15.85 -21.84 -0.98
N ASP A 108 -16.04 -21.12 0.11
CA ASP A 108 -15.47 -21.52 1.38
C ASP A 108 -16.32 -22.62 2.06
N ARG A 109 -15.90 -23.06 3.25
CA ARG A 109 -16.58 -24.13 4.00
C ARG A 109 -18.00 -23.77 4.45
N SER A 110 -18.32 -22.48 4.58
CA SER A 110 -19.67 -22.01 4.90
C SER A 110 -20.57 -21.86 3.66
N GLY A 111 -20.03 -22.07 2.47
CA GLY A 111 -20.73 -21.85 1.20
C GLY A 111 -20.70 -20.40 0.71
N ALA A 112 -19.97 -19.51 1.38
CA ALA A 112 -19.76 -18.14 0.94
C ALA A 112 -18.85 -18.12 -0.29
N ILE A 113 -19.08 -17.16 -1.18
CA ILE A 113 -18.26 -16.99 -2.38
C ILE A 113 -17.05 -16.13 -2.04
N LEU A 114 -15.85 -16.63 -2.31
CA LEU A 114 -14.62 -15.86 -2.29
C LEU A 114 -14.24 -15.54 -3.74
N ALA A 115 -14.21 -14.27 -4.09
CA ALA A 115 -13.93 -13.79 -5.43
C ALA A 115 -12.66 -12.92 -5.44
N LEU A 116 -11.75 -13.18 -6.37
CA LEU A 116 -10.63 -12.31 -6.67
C LEU A 116 -11.02 -11.47 -7.88
N THR A 117 -11.01 -10.14 -7.74
CA THR A 117 -11.48 -9.21 -8.77
C THR A 117 -10.43 -8.15 -9.07
N VAL A 118 -10.48 -7.62 -10.29
CA VAL A 118 -9.77 -6.40 -10.69
C VAL A 118 -10.78 -5.38 -11.17
N THR A 119 -10.82 -4.23 -10.50
CA THR A 119 -11.64 -3.08 -10.88
C THR A 119 -10.75 -2.04 -11.53
N GLN A 120 -11.07 -1.69 -12.78
CA GLN A 120 -10.53 -0.51 -13.46
C GLN A 120 -11.48 0.66 -13.25
N ILE A 121 -10.90 1.83 -12.94
CA ILE A 121 -11.63 3.08 -12.75
C ILE A 121 -10.98 4.12 -13.65
N THR A 122 -11.75 4.72 -14.55
CA THR A 122 -11.24 5.73 -15.49
C THR A 122 -12.14 6.95 -15.49
N GLY A 123 -11.63 8.11 -15.87
CA GLY A 123 -12.46 9.28 -16.11
C GLY A 123 -11.63 10.46 -16.55
N SER A 124 -12.26 11.39 -17.26
CA SER A 124 -11.65 12.64 -17.65
C SER A 124 -12.64 13.77 -17.41
N GLN A 125 -12.20 14.91 -16.89
CA GLN A 125 -13.05 16.09 -16.71
C GLN A 125 -12.22 17.35 -16.50
N ALA A 126 -12.83 18.52 -16.74
CA ALA A 126 -12.28 19.80 -16.35
C ALA A 126 -12.57 20.08 -14.86
N ILE A 127 -11.54 20.36 -14.07
CA ILE A 127 -11.64 20.82 -12.67
C ILE A 127 -10.86 22.13 -12.59
N ASP A 128 -11.52 23.21 -12.17
CA ASP A 128 -10.95 24.56 -12.07
C ASP A 128 -10.25 25.04 -13.36
N GLY A 129 -10.88 24.75 -14.52
CA GLY A 129 -10.37 25.16 -15.83
C GLY A 129 -9.18 24.35 -16.34
N ARG A 130 -8.82 23.25 -15.66
CA ARG A 130 -7.78 22.33 -16.09
C ARG A 130 -8.35 20.95 -16.35
N ASP A 131 -7.98 20.35 -17.47
CA ASP A 131 -8.36 18.97 -17.75
C ASP A 131 -7.60 18.00 -16.86
N TRP A 132 -8.33 17.07 -16.28
CA TRP A 132 -7.82 15.99 -15.45
C TRP A 132 -8.21 14.66 -16.04
N THR A 133 -7.28 13.72 -16.05
CA THR A 133 -7.55 12.31 -16.32
C THR A 133 -7.24 11.49 -15.09
N PHE A 134 -8.15 10.58 -14.76
CA PHE A 134 -8.08 9.65 -13.65
C PHE A 134 -7.98 8.24 -14.23
N ASN A 135 -6.98 7.46 -13.79
CA ASN A 135 -6.85 6.05 -14.09
C ASN A 135 -6.47 5.31 -12.82
N SER A 136 -7.26 4.32 -12.42
CA SER A 136 -6.96 3.47 -11.26
C SER A 136 -7.23 2.01 -11.57
N THR A 137 -6.43 1.15 -10.95
CA THR A 137 -6.62 -0.30 -10.95
C THR A 137 -6.54 -0.79 -9.52
N ILE A 138 -7.57 -1.52 -9.09
CA ILE A 138 -7.67 -2.10 -7.76
C ILE A 138 -7.87 -3.59 -7.91
N ARG A 139 -6.97 -4.38 -7.34
CA ARG A 139 -7.11 -5.84 -7.23
C ARG A 139 -7.53 -6.20 -5.82
N SER A 140 -8.65 -6.88 -5.68
CA SER A 140 -9.26 -7.15 -4.37
C SER A 140 -9.75 -8.58 -4.22
N ARG A 141 -9.68 -9.09 -3.00
CA ARG A 141 -10.39 -10.30 -2.59
C ARG A 141 -11.69 -9.89 -1.92
N GLN A 142 -12.80 -10.47 -2.34
CA GLN A 142 -14.13 -10.16 -1.83
C GLN A 142 -14.78 -11.44 -1.32
N ARG A 143 -15.41 -11.36 -0.16
CA ARG A 143 -16.27 -12.41 0.38
C ARG A 143 -17.72 -11.98 0.22
N LEU A 144 -18.50 -12.80 -0.45
CA LEU A 144 -19.91 -12.56 -0.70
C LEU A 144 -20.77 -13.62 0.00
N GLU A 145 -21.79 -13.15 0.70
CA GLU A 145 -22.82 -13.96 1.35
C GLU A 145 -24.18 -13.37 0.99
N ASN A 146 -25.15 -14.21 0.61
CA ASN A 146 -26.48 -13.75 0.19
C ASN A 146 -26.42 -12.61 -0.85
N GLN A 147 -25.51 -12.74 -1.83
CA GLN A 147 -25.25 -11.76 -2.90
C GLN A 147 -24.74 -10.39 -2.42
N LYS A 148 -24.34 -10.25 -1.15
CA LYS A 148 -23.76 -9.03 -0.60
C LYS A 148 -22.30 -9.21 -0.24
N ILE A 149 -21.50 -8.17 -0.47
CA ILE A 149 -20.11 -8.13 0.00
C ILE A 149 -20.13 -7.97 1.52
N VAL A 150 -19.64 -8.98 2.23
CA VAL A 150 -19.47 -8.97 3.69
C VAL A 150 -18.05 -8.57 4.10
N GLN A 151 -17.06 -8.85 3.25
CA GLN A 151 -15.67 -8.51 3.50
C GLN A 151 -14.94 -8.20 2.20
N GLN A 152 -14.02 -7.23 2.25
CA GLN A 152 -13.13 -6.92 1.14
C GLN A 152 -11.69 -6.71 1.62
N GLU A 153 -10.75 -7.26 0.89
CA GLU A 153 -9.32 -7.05 1.09
C GLU A 153 -8.71 -6.45 -0.17
N ILE A 154 -8.04 -5.30 -0.04
CA ILE A 154 -7.31 -4.68 -1.14
C ILE A 154 -5.90 -5.26 -1.18
N LEU A 155 -5.62 -6.00 -2.26
CA LEU A 155 -4.37 -6.72 -2.47
C LEU A 155 -3.36 -5.85 -3.22
N ALA A 156 -3.80 -5.16 -4.26
CA ALA A 156 -2.97 -4.20 -4.98
C ALA A 156 -3.82 -3.02 -5.40
N GLU A 157 -3.23 -1.84 -5.41
CA GLU A 157 -3.89 -0.64 -5.91
C GLU A 157 -2.86 0.29 -6.53
N ARG A 158 -3.26 0.90 -7.64
CA ARG A 158 -2.48 1.95 -8.30
C ARG A 158 -3.45 2.96 -8.88
N THR A 159 -3.20 4.23 -8.61
CA THR A 159 -3.96 5.36 -9.16
C THR A 159 -3.00 6.34 -9.80
N GLN A 160 -3.36 6.84 -10.97
CA GLN A 160 -2.66 7.87 -11.69
C GLN A 160 -3.63 8.98 -12.03
N LEU A 161 -3.27 10.20 -11.65
CA LEU A 161 -3.93 11.44 -12.05
C LEU A 161 -2.99 12.21 -12.95
N THR A 162 -3.48 12.67 -14.09
CA THR A 162 -2.72 13.55 -14.98
C THR A 162 -3.51 14.80 -15.30
N SER A 163 -2.81 15.89 -15.56
CA SER A 163 -3.45 17.17 -15.84
C SER A 163 -2.56 18.09 -16.68
N GLY A 164 -3.16 18.96 -17.49
CA GLY A 164 -2.45 19.82 -18.44
C GLY A 164 -2.35 19.24 -19.85
N GLU A 165 -1.79 20.00 -20.78
CA GLU A 165 -1.73 19.66 -22.20
C GLU A 165 -0.75 18.51 -22.48
N LYS A 166 0.36 18.45 -21.74
CA LYS A 166 1.40 17.45 -21.94
C LYS A 166 1.97 17.01 -20.58
N PRO A 167 1.18 16.34 -19.73
CA PRO A 167 1.65 15.87 -18.43
C PRO A 167 2.87 14.95 -18.56
N PRO A 168 3.83 14.96 -17.61
CA PRO A 168 4.99 14.07 -17.64
C PRO A 168 4.57 12.60 -17.73
N ASN A 169 5.19 11.80 -18.60
CA ASN A 169 4.97 10.35 -18.60
C ASN A 169 5.91 9.70 -17.59
N VAL A 170 5.32 9.08 -16.58
CA VAL A 170 6.06 8.61 -15.40
C VAL A 170 6.06 7.10 -15.33
N GLU A 171 7.23 6.49 -15.40
CA GLU A 171 7.43 5.09 -15.05
C GLU A 171 7.71 4.99 -13.55
N ILE A 172 6.92 4.18 -12.85
CA ILE A 172 7.14 3.90 -11.43
C ILE A 172 7.77 2.52 -11.28
N LYS A 173 8.86 2.44 -10.51
CA LYS A 173 9.47 1.20 -10.05
C LYS A 173 9.32 1.14 -8.54
N LEU A 174 8.36 0.34 -8.11
CA LEU A 174 8.07 0.06 -6.72
C LEU A 174 7.59 -1.38 -6.60
N PRO A 175 8.18 -2.22 -5.73
CA PRO A 175 7.65 -3.54 -5.43
C PRO A 175 6.24 -3.45 -4.84
N GLU A 176 5.34 -4.39 -5.16
CA GLU A 176 4.03 -4.47 -4.50
C GLU A 176 4.16 -4.90 -3.03
N THR A 177 5.13 -5.77 -2.73
CA THR A 177 5.35 -6.34 -1.40
C THR A 177 6.84 -6.31 -1.04
N VAL A 178 7.12 -6.02 0.23
CA VAL A 178 8.44 -6.12 0.85
C VAL A 178 8.32 -6.77 2.23
N ARG A 179 9.41 -7.35 2.73
CA ARG A 179 9.45 -7.87 4.11
C ARG A 179 9.68 -6.75 5.10
N ALA A 180 9.20 -6.93 6.32
CA ALA A 180 9.50 -6.03 7.42
C ALA A 180 11.03 -5.85 7.60
N GLY A 181 11.47 -4.59 7.67
CA GLY A 181 12.88 -4.21 7.77
C GLY A 181 13.70 -4.34 6.47
N GLN A 182 13.10 -4.73 5.34
CA GLN A 182 13.78 -4.84 4.06
C GLN A 182 14.01 -3.47 3.41
N ASP A 183 15.18 -3.27 2.81
CA ASP A 183 15.46 -2.11 1.97
C ASP A 183 14.82 -2.28 0.58
N PHE A 184 14.28 -1.19 0.03
CA PHE A 184 13.67 -1.16 -1.30
C PHE A 184 13.95 0.17 -2.00
N THR A 185 13.75 0.20 -3.31
CA THR A 185 13.84 1.43 -4.10
C THR A 185 12.46 1.90 -4.51
N PHE A 186 12.32 3.22 -4.59
CA PHE A 186 11.20 3.89 -5.22
C PHE A 186 11.75 4.85 -6.26
N ASP A 187 11.54 4.50 -7.52
CA ASP A 187 11.92 5.35 -8.64
C ASP A 187 10.65 5.80 -9.37
N ALA A 188 10.55 7.11 -9.61
CA ALA A 188 9.55 7.73 -10.46
C ALA A 188 10.26 8.48 -11.58
N VAL A 189 10.35 7.86 -12.75
CA VAL A 189 11.21 8.30 -13.86
C VAL A 189 10.35 8.95 -14.93
N VAL A 190 10.65 10.22 -15.25
CA VAL A 190 10.08 10.89 -16.41
C VAL A 190 10.74 10.32 -17.66
N ARG A 191 9.93 9.78 -18.58
CA ARG A 191 10.43 9.05 -19.75
C ARG A 191 10.90 9.98 -20.86
N GLU A 192 10.32 11.16 -20.95
CA GLU A 192 10.74 12.19 -21.89
C GLU A 192 12.05 12.87 -21.43
N PRO A 193 12.93 13.26 -22.36
CA PRO A 193 14.02 14.18 -22.04
C PRO A 193 13.49 15.49 -21.48
N LEU A 194 14.12 16.01 -20.42
CA LEU A 194 13.73 17.29 -19.83
C LEU A 194 14.16 18.50 -20.67
N GLY A 195 15.24 18.41 -21.43
CA GLY A 195 15.80 19.58 -22.11
C GLY A 195 16.11 20.69 -21.11
N ASP A 196 15.55 21.88 -21.34
CA ASP A 196 15.68 23.05 -20.46
C ASP A 196 14.49 23.20 -19.47
N ASP A 197 13.56 22.25 -19.44
CA ASP A 197 12.39 22.32 -18.58
C ASP A 197 12.77 22.07 -17.10
N VAL A 198 12.19 22.88 -16.22
CA VAL A 198 12.28 22.66 -14.77
C VAL A 198 11.23 21.64 -14.35
N LEU A 199 11.69 20.53 -13.78
CA LEU A 199 10.85 19.54 -13.14
C LEU A 199 10.78 19.80 -11.64
N VAL A 200 9.57 19.88 -11.10
CA VAL A 200 9.31 20.02 -9.66
C VAL A 200 8.57 18.78 -9.20
N GLY A 201 8.88 18.25 -8.02
CA GLY A 201 8.17 17.09 -7.54
C GLY A 201 8.38 16.78 -6.07
N ALA A 202 7.67 15.75 -5.64
CA ALA A 202 7.73 15.24 -4.28
C ALA A 202 7.41 13.75 -4.27
N ALA A 203 7.98 13.04 -3.29
CA ALA A 203 7.61 11.68 -2.96
C ALA A 203 7.07 11.63 -1.53
N LEU A 204 5.99 10.89 -1.32
CA LEU A 204 5.31 10.79 -0.06
C LEU A 204 5.06 9.32 0.27
N GLN A 205 5.01 9.05 1.58
CA GLN A 205 4.63 7.76 2.10
C GLN A 205 3.63 7.97 3.22
N GLU A 206 2.52 7.25 3.15
CA GLU A 206 1.41 7.37 4.10
C GLU A 206 0.92 6.00 4.53
N SER A 207 0.60 5.83 5.81
CA SER A 207 -0.03 4.59 6.28
C SER A 207 -1.48 4.55 5.81
N ILE A 208 -1.89 3.42 5.22
CA ILE A 208 -3.27 3.28 4.74
C ILE A 208 -4.21 3.12 5.93
N SER A 209 -5.27 3.94 5.94
CA SER A 209 -6.34 3.88 6.94
C SER A 209 -7.64 4.43 6.37
N ALA A 210 -8.77 4.08 6.99
CA ALA A 210 -10.09 4.62 6.63
C ALA A 210 -10.12 6.16 6.55
N GLN A 211 -9.43 6.84 7.48
CA GLN A 211 -9.39 8.29 7.51
C GLN A 211 -8.57 8.87 6.34
N GLY A 212 -7.56 8.15 5.86
CA GLY A 212 -6.76 8.54 4.71
C GLY A 212 -7.56 8.59 3.40
N TYR A 213 -8.58 7.75 3.24
CA TYR A 213 -9.51 7.82 2.09
C TYR A 213 -10.39 9.08 2.09
N LEU A 214 -10.62 9.67 3.27
CA LEU A 214 -11.53 10.81 3.44
C LEU A 214 -10.81 12.17 3.46
N ASN A 215 -9.48 12.18 3.63
CA ASN A 215 -8.72 13.41 3.76
C ASN A 215 -7.54 13.42 2.79
N PRO A 216 -7.51 14.34 1.81
CA PRO A 216 -6.37 14.49 0.93
C PRO A 216 -5.17 15.06 1.69
N THR A 217 -3.98 14.54 1.41
CA THR A 217 -2.73 15.02 1.98
C THR A 217 -2.18 16.21 1.19
N GLN A 218 -1.68 17.21 1.92
CA GLN A 218 -1.00 18.36 1.33
C GLN A 218 0.45 17.99 1.00
N VAL A 219 0.92 18.46 -0.15
CA VAL A 219 2.25 18.11 -0.68
C VAL A 219 3.09 19.36 -0.84
N GLN A 220 4.32 19.32 -0.32
CA GLN A 220 5.33 20.34 -0.57
C GLN A 220 6.22 19.88 -1.72
N LEU A 221 6.28 20.68 -2.78
CA LEU A 221 7.00 20.36 -4.00
C LEU A 221 8.36 21.05 -4.00
N GLU A 222 9.38 20.34 -4.46
CA GLU A 222 10.75 20.84 -4.56
C GLU A 222 11.28 20.71 -5.98
N PRO A 223 12.15 21.62 -6.46
CA PRO A 223 12.86 21.45 -7.72
C PRO A 223 13.66 20.14 -7.73
N LEU A 224 13.54 19.37 -8.80
CA LEU A 224 14.27 18.11 -8.97
C LEU A 224 15.55 18.33 -9.76
N ALA A 225 16.65 17.76 -9.28
CA ALA A 225 17.96 17.84 -9.93
C ALA A 225 18.12 16.83 -11.10
N ALA A 226 17.12 15.99 -11.36
CA ALA A 226 17.15 14.93 -12.36
C ALA A 226 15.77 14.75 -13.00
N GLY A 227 15.71 13.95 -14.08
CA GLY A 227 14.50 13.53 -14.80
C GLY A 227 13.54 12.63 -14.00
N GLY A 228 13.43 12.83 -12.70
CA GLY A 228 12.59 12.00 -11.84
C GLY A 228 12.99 12.02 -10.38
N ILE A 229 12.34 11.16 -9.61
CA ILE A 229 12.59 10.96 -8.19
C ILE A 229 13.21 9.57 -8.01
N PHE A 230 14.35 9.52 -7.33
CA PHE A 230 15.07 8.27 -7.04
C PHE A 230 15.34 8.20 -5.54
N LYS A 231 14.66 7.28 -4.85
CA LYS A 231 14.73 7.17 -3.38
C LYS A 231 15.00 5.72 -2.97
N GLN A 232 15.86 5.57 -1.97
CA GLN A 232 15.97 4.34 -1.20
C GLN A 232 15.11 4.45 0.05
N GLY A 233 14.28 3.45 0.28
CA GLY A 233 13.44 3.30 1.47
C GLY A 233 13.82 2.05 2.25
N ARG A 234 13.44 2.02 3.53
CA ARG A 234 13.52 0.83 4.38
C ARG A 234 12.16 0.56 4.97
N ALA A 235 11.62 -0.62 4.75
CA ALA A 235 10.32 -1.01 5.26
C ALA A 235 10.30 -1.00 6.80
N PRO A 236 9.18 -0.63 7.44
CA PRO A 236 9.02 -0.73 8.88
C PRO A 236 9.29 -2.13 9.42
N ASN A 237 9.60 -2.22 10.70
CA ASN A 237 9.89 -3.50 11.36
C ASN A 237 8.63 -4.36 11.62
N ASN A 238 7.44 -3.83 11.34
CA ASN A 238 6.17 -4.51 11.51
C ASN A 238 5.40 -4.53 10.19
N ALA A 239 4.52 -5.52 10.05
CA ALA A 239 3.61 -5.59 8.92
C ALA A 239 2.70 -4.35 8.86
N GLY A 240 2.37 -3.94 7.63
CA GLY A 240 1.60 -2.73 7.40
C GLY A 240 1.35 -2.51 5.91
N LYS A 241 0.55 -1.48 5.61
CA LYS A 241 0.19 -1.12 4.24
C LYS A 241 0.39 0.38 4.08
N TYR A 242 1.01 0.76 2.97
CA TYR A 242 1.41 2.14 2.73
C TYR A 242 1.03 2.57 1.32
N TRP A 243 0.57 3.81 1.19
CA TRP A 243 0.58 4.50 -0.10
C TRP A 243 1.94 5.13 -0.31
N ILE A 244 2.55 4.84 -1.45
CA ILE A 244 3.73 5.54 -1.94
C ILE A 244 3.29 6.38 -3.13
N SER A 245 3.47 7.70 -3.02
CA SER A 245 3.02 8.65 -4.02
C SER A 245 4.20 9.42 -4.60
N ALA A 246 4.18 9.66 -5.92
CA ALA A 246 5.01 10.65 -6.59
C ALA A 246 4.12 11.73 -7.21
N VAL A 247 4.49 12.99 -6.99
CA VAL A 247 3.91 14.16 -7.67
C VAL A 247 5.01 14.76 -8.51
N LEU A 248 4.77 14.93 -9.81
CA LEU A 248 5.71 15.47 -10.78
C LEU A 248 5.01 16.54 -11.61
N VAL A 249 5.57 17.75 -11.60
CA VAL A 249 5.00 18.96 -12.19
C VAL A 249 6.02 19.61 -13.09
N ARG A 250 5.56 20.05 -14.26
CA ARG A 250 6.29 20.93 -15.18
C ARG A 250 5.31 21.94 -15.78
N ALA A 251 5.80 22.85 -16.62
CA ALA A 251 5.02 23.98 -17.12
C ALA A 251 3.71 23.58 -17.84
N ASP A 252 3.76 22.51 -18.64
CA ASP A 252 2.66 22.05 -19.49
C ASP A 252 1.81 20.92 -18.86
N GLY A 253 2.09 20.53 -17.61
CA GLY A 253 1.27 19.55 -16.92
C GLY A 253 1.85 18.93 -15.66
N MET A 254 1.05 18.06 -15.05
CA MET A 254 1.35 17.37 -13.81
C MET A 254 0.89 15.92 -13.88
N THR A 255 1.66 15.04 -13.26
CA THR A 255 1.33 13.64 -13.04
C THR A 255 1.48 13.30 -11.57
N ILE A 256 0.44 12.72 -11.00
CA ILE A 256 0.43 12.15 -9.65
C ILE A 256 0.24 10.66 -9.80
N VAL A 257 1.12 9.86 -9.20
CA VAL A 257 0.96 8.42 -9.13
C VAL A 257 1.00 7.98 -7.68
N THR A 258 0.02 7.19 -7.27
CA THR A 258 -0.06 6.56 -5.96
C THR A 258 -0.11 5.05 -6.14
N GLN A 259 0.75 4.31 -5.44
CA GLN A 259 0.77 2.86 -5.46
C GLN A 259 0.82 2.30 -4.04
N ARG A 260 0.09 1.21 -3.82
CA ARG A 260 0.13 0.46 -2.57
C ARG A 260 1.41 -0.36 -2.44
N LEU A 261 2.03 -0.28 -1.27
CA LEU A 261 3.12 -1.12 -0.82
C LEU A 261 2.67 -1.93 0.39
N GLN A 262 2.80 -3.25 0.31
CA GLN A 262 2.57 -4.15 1.44
C GLN A 262 3.87 -4.48 2.15
N VAL A 263 3.86 -4.39 3.47
CA VAL A 263 4.95 -4.84 4.33
C VAL A 263 4.48 -6.06 5.08
N GLU A 264 5.18 -7.18 4.89
CA GLU A 264 4.79 -8.47 5.45
C GLU A 264 5.74 -8.94 6.55
N GLY A 265 5.16 -9.66 7.52
CA GLY A 265 5.89 -10.27 8.63
C GLY A 265 6.38 -9.27 9.69
N THR A 266 7.32 -9.72 10.51
CA THR A 266 8.00 -8.91 11.52
C THR A 266 9.51 -9.01 11.30
N ALA A 267 10.21 -7.89 11.47
CA ALA A 267 11.65 -7.86 11.29
C ALA A 267 12.31 -8.73 12.36
N ARG A 268 13.19 -9.64 11.93
CA ARG A 268 14.01 -10.41 12.88
C ARG A 268 15.04 -9.47 13.51
N PRO A 269 15.20 -9.47 14.84
CA PRO A 269 16.26 -8.69 15.47
C PRO A 269 17.62 -9.15 14.93
N THR A 270 18.43 -8.20 14.44
CA THR A 270 19.77 -8.47 13.91
C THR A 270 20.64 -9.06 15.00
N ARG A 271 21.02 -10.34 14.87
CA ARG A 271 21.84 -11.04 15.87
C ARG A 271 23.33 -10.83 15.57
N GLN A 272 23.87 -9.64 15.84
CA GLN A 272 25.31 -9.32 15.91
C GLN A 272 25.40 -7.99 16.71
N GLN A 273 26.13 -7.83 17.81
CA GLN A 273 27.55 -8.13 17.99
C GLN A 273 27.90 -8.05 19.50
N ASN A 274 27.50 -9.02 20.31
CA ASN A 274 28.00 -9.16 21.69
C ASN A 274 29.28 -10.03 21.70
N ARG A 275 30.25 -9.70 20.84
CA ARG A 275 31.63 -10.13 21.04
C ARG A 275 32.31 -9.02 21.84
N ARG A 276 32.12 -9.07 23.16
CA ARG A 276 32.90 -8.27 24.10
C ARG A 276 34.37 -8.57 23.82
N SER A 277 35.10 -7.54 23.41
CA SER A 277 36.53 -7.42 23.56
C SER A 277 36.87 -7.71 25.02
N ASN A 278 37.63 -8.77 25.26
CA ASN A 278 38.23 -9.06 26.55
C ASN A 278 39.64 -8.46 26.50
N PRO A 279 39.93 -7.31 27.14
CA PRO A 279 41.29 -6.82 27.23
C PRO A 279 42.01 -7.66 28.29
N ARG A 280 43.07 -8.37 27.88
CA ARG A 280 44.03 -8.98 28.80
C ARG A 280 44.57 -7.91 29.75
N THR A 281 44.33 -8.09 31.03
CA THR A 281 44.97 -7.31 32.10
C THR A 281 46.39 -7.80 32.30
N ASN A 282 47.37 -6.96 31.96
CA ASN A 282 48.63 -6.89 32.71
C ASN A 282 49.21 -5.47 32.55
N PRO A 283 49.54 -4.80 33.65
CA PRO A 283 50.88 -4.26 33.69
C PRO A 283 51.57 -4.45 35.05
N SER A 284 52.82 -4.87 34.94
CA SER A 284 53.88 -4.81 35.92
C SER A 284 54.02 -3.42 36.54
N ARG A 285 54.23 -3.36 37.86
CA ARG A 285 54.84 -2.19 38.52
C ARG A 285 55.79 -2.67 39.63
N PRO A 286 57.09 -2.33 39.57
CA PRO A 286 58.00 -2.47 40.71
C PRO A 286 58.08 -1.13 41.47
N GLN A 287 58.11 -1.16 42.80
CA GLN A 287 58.64 -0.04 43.59
C GLN A 287 59.03 -0.47 45.03
N ASN A 288 60.34 -0.59 45.21
CA ASN A 288 61.20 -0.22 46.35
C ASN A 288 60.71 -0.33 47.82
N ARG A 289 61.46 -1.19 48.55
CA ARG A 289 61.85 -1.06 49.97
C ARG A 289 62.69 0.23 50.17
N PRO A 290 62.70 0.86 51.37
CA PRO A 290 63.72 0.47 52.35
C PRO A 290 63.35 0.57 53.85
N SER A 291 64.06 -0.26 54.62
CA SER A 291 64.57 -0.18 56.01
C SER A 291 63.85 0.63 57.11
N GLY A 292 63.65 -0.05 58.25
CA GLY A 292 63.60 0.54 59.59
C GLY A 292 63.35 -0.53 60.65
N GLY A 293 64.40 -0.97 61.34
CA GLY A 293 64.31 -1.91 62.46
C GLY A 293 64.30 -1.20 63.83
N ALA A 294 64.35 -2.05 64.86
CA ALA A 294 64.53 -1.81 66.29
C ALA A 294 63.28 -1.42 67.11
N SER A 295 62.74 -2.36 67.89
CA SER A 295 63.21 -2.67 69.26
C SER A 295 62.59 -3.99 69.73
#